data_AF-A0A7R9TZW1-F1
#
_entry.id   AF-A0A7R9TZW1-F1
#
_cell.length_a   1.000
_cell.length_b   1.000
_cell.length_c   1.000
_cell.angle_alpha   90.00
_cell.angle_beta   90.00
_cell.angle_gamma   90.00
#
_symmetry.space_group_name_H-M   'P 1'
#
loop_
_entity.id
_entity.type
_entity.pdbx_description
1 polymer ?
#
loop_
_entity_poly.entity_id
_entity_poly.type
_entity_poly.pdbx_seq_one_letter_code
_entity_poly.pdbx_strand_id
1 'polypeptide(L)'
;GDGAGDGGGAGGEAGGEAGAAAALSLALGWSDLMPLEMLAALLEAHFFPGLLRALHAWLLRDPDLDAVSAWYLRWKERLPEDVAASHAVRNGLNAALDMMNAAVADAEAFAVTTAEQYIAAPAVGRAAGAEEGRAGGGG
;
A
#
# COMPACT_ATOMS: atom_id res chain seq x y z
N GLY A 1 0.75 -32.91 -33.16
CA GLY A 1 0.72 -32.87 -31.69
C GLY A 1 1.54 -31.68 -31.24
N ASP A 2 1.32 -31.27 -29.99
CA ASP A 2 1.79 -30.06 -29.30
C ASP A 2 0.91 -28.82 -29.64
N GLY A 3 -0.13 -28.48 -28.86
CA GLY A 3 -0.28 -28.58 -27.41
C GLY A 3 0.33 -27.33 -26.77
N ALA A 4 -0.33 -26.18 -26.90
CA ALA A 4 -1.07 -25.56 -25.79
C ALA A 4 -0.20 -25.29 -24.55
N GLY A 5 0.14 -24.02 -24.36
CA GLY A 5 0.81 -23.48 -23.18
C GLY A 5 0.81 -21.96 -23.21
N ASP A 6 -0.33 -21.35 -23.55
CA ASP A 6 -0.62 -19.95 -23.23
C ASP A 6 -0.71 -19.87 -21.69
N GLY A 7 0.44 -19.69 -21.06
CA GLY A 7 0.57 -19.43 -19.63
C GLY A 7 0.36 -17.95 -19.35
N GLY A 8 -0.76 -17.40 -19.82
CA GLY A 8 -1.24 -16.08 -19.43
C GLY A 8 -1.71 -16.11 -17.97
N GLY A 9 -0.76 -16.25 -17.04
CA GLY A 9 -0.97 -15.95 -15.63
C GLY A 9 -1.10 -14.44 -15.46
N ALA A 10 -2.23 -13.88 -15.89
CA ALA A 10 -2.71 -12.62 -15.38
C ALA A 10 -3.07 -12.85 -13.90
N GLY A 11 -2.03 -12.93 -13.07
CA GLY A 11 -2.16 -12.89 -11.62
C GLY A 11 -2.99 -11.67 -11.31
N GLY A 12 -4.10 -11.87 -10.59
CA GLY A 12 -5.14 -10.88 -10.39
C GLY A 12 -4.55 -9.55 -9.92
N GLU A 13 -4.35 -8.64 -10.88
CA GLU A 13 -3.92 -7.28 -10.61
C GLU A 13 -4.96 -6.70 -9.67
N ALA A 14 -4.50 -6.17 -8.53
CA ALA A 14 -5.35 -5.67 -7.46
C ALA A 14 -6.53 -4.90 -8.06
N GLY A 15 -7.77 -5.36 -7.83
CA GLY A 15 -9.00 -4.85 -8.45
C GLY A 15 -9.31 -3.36 -8.19
N GLY A 16 -8.36 -2.59 -7.66
CA GLY A 16 -8.37 -1.14 -7.54
C GLY A 16 -7.29 -0.42 -8.36
N GLU A 17 -6.45 -1.10 -9.16
CA GLU A 17 -5.38 -0.45 -9.93
C GLU A 17 -5.93 0.61 -10.89
N ALA A 18 -6.99 0.31 -11.63
CA ALA A 18 -7.60 1.26 -12.57
C ALA A 18 -8.14 2.51 -11.86
N GLY A 19 -8.75 2.35 -10.68
CA GLY A 19 -9.28 3.46 -9.89
C GLY A 19 -8.18 4.33 -9.28
N ALA A 20 -7.15 3.69 -8.72
CA ALA A 20 -5.98 4.39 -8.22
C ALA A 20 -5.22 5.10 -9.36
N ALA A 21 -5.11 4.47 -10.55
CA ALA A 21 -4.36 5.03 -11.66
C ALA A 21 -5.06 6.28 -12.21
N ALA A 22 -6.39 6.22 -12.31
CA ALA A 22 -7.20 7.38 -12.64
C ALA A 22 -7.02 8.50 -11.61
N ALA A 23 -7.06 8.19 -10.31
CA ALA A 23 -6.85 9.17 -9.25
C ALA A 23 -5.45 9.83 -9.30
N LEU A 24 -4.40 9.04 -9.56
CA LEU A 24 -3.06 9.58 -9.74
C LEU A 24 -2.96 10.46 -10.98
N SER A 25 -3.53 10.02 -12.12
CA SER A 25 -3.52 10.82 -13.35
C SER A 25 -4.28 12.14 -13.21
N LEU A 26 -5.38 12.16 -12.45
CA LEU A 26 -6.14 13.37 -12.14
C LEU A 26 -5.32 14.32 -11.27
N ALA A 27 -4.69 13.82 -10.22
CA ALA A 27 -3.83 14.62 -9.35
C ALA A 27 -2.64 15.20 -10.13
N LEU A 28 -1.94 14.37 -10.91
CA LEU A 28 -0.83 14.82 -11.74
C LEU A 28 -1.26 15.79 -12.85
N GLY A 29 -2.48 15.69 -13.39
CA GLY A 29 -2.99 16.66 -14.35
C GLY A 29 -3.16 18.08 -13.78
N TRP A 30 -3.09 18.25 -12.45
CA TRP A 30 -3.20 19.53 -11.76
C TRP A 30 -1.84 20.02 -11.25
N SER A 31 -0.74 19.32 -11.54
CA SER A 31 0.61 19.65 -11.07
C SER A 31 1.07 21.04 -11.53
N ASP A 32 0.65 21.48 -12.71
CA ASP A 32 1.03 22.78 -13.27
C ASP A 32 0.22 23.94 -12.67
N LEU A 33 -0.87 23.63 -11.98
CA LEU A 33 -1.82 24.59 -11.40
C LEU A 33 -1.64 24.76 -9.89
N MET A 34 -0.85 23.92 -9.22
CA MET A 34 -0.71 23.93 -7.76
C MET A 34 0.72 23.65 -7.30
N PRO A 35 1.13 24.18 -6.13
CA PRO A 35 2.40 23.84 -5.50
C PRO A 35 2.53 22.34 -5.22
N LEU A 36 3.76 21.84 -5.29
CA LEU A 36 4.11 20.43 -5.06
C LEU A 36 3.60 19.91 -3.70
N GLU A 37 3.65 20.75 -2.68
CA GLU A 37 3.20 20.45 -1.32
C GLU A 37 1.68 20.25 -1.27
N MET A 38 0.93 21.04 -2.04
CA MET A 38 -0.52 20.91 -2.16
C MET A 38 -0.89 19.61 -2.88
N LEU A 39 -0.18 19.30 -3.97
CA LEU A 39 -0.35 18.05 -4.71
C LEU A 39 -0.06 16.83 -3.83
N ALA A 40 1.03 16.87 -3.06
CA ALA A 40 1.38 15.81 -2.14
C ALA A 40 0.34 15.61 -1.04
N ALA A 41 -0.19 16.70 -0.46
CA ALA A 41 -1.26 16.63 0.54
C ALA A 41 -2.57 16.05 -0.04
N LEU A 42 -2.89 16.38 -1.30
CA LEU A 42 -4.03 15.82 -2.02
C LEU A 42 -3.89 14.31 -2.23
N LEU A 43 -2.70 13.86 -2.62
CA LEU A 43 -2.40 12.44 -2.76
C LEU A 43 -2.53 11.71 -1.41
N GLU A 44 -1.97 12.28 -0.34
CA GLU A 44 -2.09 11.75 1.03
C GLU A 44 -3.53 11.64 1.50
N ALA A 45 -4.36 12.65 1.25
CA ALA A 45 -5.73 12.68 1.74
C ALA A 45 -6.70 11.82 0.92
N HIS A 46 -6.50 11.68 -0.39
CA HIS A 46 -7.49 11.08 -1.29
C HIS A 46 -7.01 9.86 -2.08
N PHE A 47 -5.73 9.81 -2.45
CA PHE A 47 -5.18 8.72 -3.25
C PHE A 47 -4.73 7.54 -2.38
N PHE A 48 -3.88 7.79 -1.37
CA PHE A 48 -3.33 6.74 -0.52
C PHE A 48 -4.39 5.95 0.26
N PRO A 49 -5.47 6.56 0.81
CA PRO A 49 -6.51 5.79 1.49
C PRO A 49 -7.23 4.81 0.58
N GLY A 50 -7.39 5.14 -0.72
CA GLY A 50 -7.94 4.21 -1.71
C GLY A 50 -6.95 3.11 -2.05
N LEU A 51 -5.69 3.49 -2.28
CA LEU A 51 -4.60 2.58 -2.59
C LEU A 51 -4.38 1.53 -1.50
N LEU A 52 -4.30 1.96 -0.23
CA LEU A 52 -4.09 1.09 0.92
C LEU A 52 -5.27 0.13 1.15
N ARG A 53 -6.51 0.58 0.93
CA ARG A 53 -7.68 -0.33 0.98
C ARG A 53 -7.63 -1.39 -0.09
N ALA A 54 -7.27 -1.01 -1.32
CA ALA A 54 -7.13 -1.95 -2.43
C ALA A 54 -6.02 -2.97 -2.15
N LEU A 55 -4.87 -2.53 -1.63
CA LEU A 55 -3.78 -3.40 -1.21
C LEU A 55 -4.21 -4.33 -0.08
N HIS A 56 -4.87 -3.83 0.95
CA HIS A 56 -5.34 -4.65 2.07
C HIS A 56 -6.30 -5.76 1.61
N ALA A 57 -7.28 -5.40 0.78
CA ALA A 57 -8.22 -6.37 0.21
C ALA A 57 -7.54 -7.40 -0.69
N TRP A 58 -6.44 -7.03 -1.36
CA TRP A 58 -5.64 -7.95 -2.15
C TRP A 58 -4.81 -8.88 -1.26
N LEU A 59 -4.17 -8.35 -0.21
CA LEU A 59 -3.36 -9.13 0.72
C LEU A 59 -4.19 -10.17 1.51
N LEU A 60 -5.46 -9.89 1.76
CA LEU A 60 -6.41 -10.84 2.36
C LEU A 60 -6.78 -12.04 1.46
N ARG A 61 -6.56 -11.94 0.15
CA ARG A 61 -7.02 -12.93 -0.84
C ARG A 61 -5.93 -13.91 -1.28
N ASP A 62 -4.84 -14.00 -0.53
CA ASP A 62 -3.64 -14.79 -0.81
C ASP A 62 -2.84 -14.25 -2.03
N PRO A 63 -2.14 -13.11 -1.84
CA PRO A 63 -1.41 -12.45 -2.91
C PRO A 63 -0.09 -13.16 -3.21
N ASP A 64 0.31 -13.16 -4.49
CA ASP A 64 1.68 -13.50 -4.87
C ASP A 64 2.62 -12.34 -4.52
N LEU A 65 3.63 -12.60 -3.69
CA LEU A 65 4.60 -11.57 -3.26
C LEU A 65 5.35 -10.94 -4.42
N ASP A 66 5.60 -11.68 -5.49
CA ASP A 66 6.22 -11.14 -6.70
C ASP A 66 5.28 -10.14 -7.38
N ALA A 67 3.98 -10.45 -7.43
CA ALA A 67 2.96 -9.56 -7.99
C ALA A 67 2.81 -8.28 -7.14
N VAL A 68 2.79 -8.39 -5.81
CA VAL A 68 2.66 -7.22 -4.92
C VAL A 68 3.90 -6.33 -5.00
N SER A 69 5.10 -6.94 -5.07
CA SER A 69 6.35 -6.20 -5.23
C SER A 69 6.39 -5.46 -6.57
N ALA A 70 6.01 -6.11 -7.66
CA ALA A 70 5.92 -5.49 -8.98
C ALA A 70 4.91 -4.33 -9.00
N TRP A 71 3.74 -4.53 -8.38
CA TRP A 71 2.71 -3.49 -8.23
C TRP A 71 3.26 -2.27 -7.48
N TYR A 72 3.96 -2.46 -6.36
CA TYR A 72 4.56 -1.36 -5.59
C TYR A 72 5.60 -0.59 -6.42
N LEU A 73 6.44 -1.29 -7.18
CA LEU A 73 7.43 -0.67 -8.08
C LEU A 73 6.74 0.16 -9.17
N ARG A 74 5.64 -0.33 -9.76
CA ARG A 74 4.87 0.42 -10.76
C ARG A 74 4.34 1.74 -10.19
N TRP A 75 3.88 1.76 -8.94
CA TRP A 75 3.44 3.00 -8.29
C TRP A 75 4.58 3.97 -8.04
N LYS A 76 5.73 3.45 -7.59
CA LYS A 76 6.92 4.25 -7.37
C LYS A 76 7.45 4.88 -8.67
N GLU A 77 7.38 4.15 -9.79
CA GLU A 77 7.77 4.64 -11.12
C GLU A 77 6.82 5.70 -11.69
N ARG A 78 5.53 5.65 -11.33
CA ARG A 78 4.52 6.62 -11.81
C ARG A 78 4.57 7.96 -11.07
N LEU A 79 5.25 8.03 -9.93
CA LEU A 79 5.38 9.26 -9.13
C LEU A 79 6.62 10.04 -9.56
N PRO A 80 6.50 11.34 -9.91
CA PRO A 80 7.65 12.20 -10.16
C PRO A 80 8.58 12.26 -8.95
N GLU A 81 9.89 12.38 -9.16
CA GLU A 81 10.89 12.38 -8.07
C GLU A 81 10.61 13.47 -7.03
N ASP A 82 10.21 14.66 -7.48
CA ASP A 82 9.84 15.78 -6.61
C ASP A 82 8.65 15.44 -5.71
N VAL A 83 7.62 14.77 -6.26
CA VAL A 83 6.44 14.33 -5.51
C VAL A 83 6.80 13.20 -4.55
N ALA A 84 7.60 12.23 -5.01
CA ALA A 84 8.09 11.12 -4.21
C ALA A 84 9.01 11.56 -3.06
N ALA A 85 9.70 12.69 -3.19
CA ALA A 85 10.51 13.28 -2.13
C ALA A 85 9.67 13.89 -1.00
N SER A 86 8.38 14.17 -1.23
CA SER A 86 7.50 14.71 -0.20
C SER A 86 7.31 13.73 0.96
N HIS A 87 7.32 14.25 2.18
CA HIS A 87 7.14 13.44 3.40
C HIS A 87 5.78 12.73 3.40
N ALA A 88 4.73 13.40 2.93
CA ALA A 88 3.38 12.87 2.79
C ALA A 88 3.32 11.62 1.90
N VAL A 89 3.96 11.69 0.73
CA VAL A 89 3.99 10.60 -0.25
C VAL A 89 4.85 9.44 0.25
N ARG A 90 6.00 9.74 0.87
CA ARG A 90 6.85 8.73 1.53
C ARG A 90 6.11 7.98 2.63
N ASN A 91 5.32 8.67 3.44
CA ASN A 91 4.51 8.03 4.49
C ASN A 91 3.49 7.05 3.91
N GLY A 92 2.78 7.45 2.87
CA GLY A 92 1.80 6.57 2.21
C GLY A 92 2.44 5.33 1.58
N LEU A 93 3.61 5.49 0.93
CA LEU A 93 4.38 4.37 0.37
C LEU A 93 4.95 3.45 1.46
N ASN A 94 5.45 4.01 2.56
CA ASN A 94 5.93 3.22 3.70
C ASN A 94 4.79 2.46 4.38
N ALA A 95 3.61 3.06 4.52
CA ALA A 95 2.44 2.38 5.07
C ALA A 95 2.01 1.18 4.21
N ALA A 96 2.11 1.29 2.88
CA ALA A 96 1.88 0.17 1.97
C ALA A 96 2.91 -0.95 2.16
N LEU A 97 4.21 -0.60 2.25
CA LEU A 97 5.28 -1.57 2.53
C LEU A 97 5.10 -2.26 3.89
N ASP A 98 4.78 -1.51 4.94
CA ASP A 98 4.52 -2.08 6.26
C ASP A 98 3.33 -3.04 6.24
N MET A 99 2.28 -2.71 5.49
CA MET A 99 1.12 -3.59 5.30
C MET A 99 1.52 -4.90 4.60
N MET A 100 2.37 -4.83 3.57
CA MET A 100 2.92 -6.02 2.90
C MET A 100 3.76 -6.86 3.88
N ASN A 101 4.66 -6.22 4.63
CA ASN A 101 5.52 -6.91 5.58
C ASN A 101 4.71 -7.56 6.71
N ALA A 102 3.66 -6.90 7.21
CA ALA A 102 2.78 -7.44 8.22
C ALA A 102 2.00 -8.66 7.72
N ALA A 103 1.48 -8.61 6.49
CA ALA A 103 0.79 -9.74 5.87
C ALA A 103 1.70 -10.97 5.70
N VAL A 104 2.99 -10.77 5.42
CA VAL A 104 3.99 -11.85 5.29
C VAL A 104 4.44 -12.38 6.65
N ALA A 105 4.61 -11.49 7.63
CA ALA A 105 5.12 -11.85 8.94
C ALA A 105 4.10 -12.66 9.76
N ASP A 106 2.82 -12.27 9.71
CA ASP A 106 1.75 -12.93 10.43
C ASP A 106 0.41 -12.74 9.70
N ALA A 107 0.11 -13.67 8.79
CA ALA A 107 -1.11 -13.64 7.99
C ALA A 107 -2.39 -13.76 8.86
N GLU A 108 -2.32 -14.48 9.99
CA GLU A 108 -3.46 -14.65 10.90
C GLU A 108 -3.75 -13.34 11.63
N ALA A 109 -2.72 -12.66 12.17
CA ALA A 109 -2.87 -11.34 12.77
C ALA A 109 -3.29 -10.28 11.75
N PHE A 110 -2.74 -10.35 10.52
CA PHE A 110 -3.09 -9.45 9.45
C PHE A 110 -4.58 -9.57 9.06
N ALA A 111 -5.14 -10.78 9.04
CA ALA A 111 -6.54 -11.00 8.69
C ALA A 111 -7.55 -10.29 9.63
N VAL A 112 -7.14 -10.00 10.87
CA VAL A 112 -7.96 -9.27 11.86
C VAL A 112 -7.68 -7.76 11.85
N THR A 113 -6.62 -7.33 11.16
CA THR A 113 -6.22 -5.93 11.03
C THR A 113 -7.07 -5.25 9.96
N THR A 114 -7.35 -3.95 10.09
CA THR A 114 -8.12 -3.20 9.07
C THR A 114 -7.24 -2.22 8.30
N ALA A 115 -7.60 -1.97 7.03
CA ALA A 115 -6.92 -0.97 6.20
C ALA A 115 -6.93 0.42 6.87
N GLU A 116 -8.00 0.79 7.56
CA GLU A 116 -8.15 2.03 8.31
C GLU A 116 -7.05 2.23 9.37
N GLN A 117 -6.58 1.15 10.00
CA GLN A 117 -5.47 1.24 10.96
C GLN A 117 -4.15 1.61 10.27
N TYR A 118 -3.96 1.28 8.99
CA TYR A 118 -2.79 1.71 8.21
C TYR A 118 -2.95 3.11 7.63
N ILE A 119 -4.20 3.52 7.36
CA ILE A 119 -4.51 4.85 6.83
C ILE A 119 -4.40 5.92 7.92
N ALA A 120 -4.84 5.60 9.15
CA ALA A 120 -4.88 6.55 10.26
C ALA A 120 -3.56 6.66 11.04
N ALA A 121 -2.66 5.68 10.95
CA ALA A 121 -1.43 5.64 11.72
C ALA A 121 -0.20 5.92 10.85
N PRO A 122 0.74 6.79 11.28
CA PRO A 122 2.02 6.94 10.60
C PRO A 122 2.86 5.65 10.74
N ALA A 123 3.44 5.20 9.63
CA ALA A 123 4.26 3.98 9.49
C ALA A 123 5.29 3.77 10.63
N VAL A 124 5.88 4.85 11.13
CA VAL A 124 6.94 4.84 12.16
C VAL A 124 6.48 4.37 13.56
N GLY A 125 5.18 4.17 13.81
CA GLY A 125 4.66 3.79 15.13
C GLY A 125 4.39 2.30 15.38
N ARG A 126 4.32 1.44 14.35
CA ARG A 126 3.72 0.09 14.50
C ARG A 126 4.68 -1.00 14.98
N ALA A 127 6.00 -0.83 14.83
CA ALA A 127 6.98 -1.82 15.30
C ALA A 127 7.11 -1.94 16.84
N ALA A 128 6.41 -1.10 17.62
CA ALA A 128 6.55 -1.03 19.07
C ALA A 128 5.40 -1.72 19.86
N GLY A 129 4.47 -2.40 19.20
CA GLY A 129 3.26 -2.96 19.82
C GLY A 129 3.16 -4.47 19.78
N ALA A 130 4.24 -5.21 20.04
CA ALA A 130 4.21 -6.68 20.14
C ALA A 130 4.79 -7.22 21.46
N GLU A 131 4.81 -6.42 22.53
CA GLU A 131 5.13 -6.92 23.86
C GLU A 131 4.03 -6.54 24.85
N GLU A 132 2.94 -7.31 24.86
CA GLU A 132 2.03 -7.34 25.99
C GLU A 132 1.81 -8.77 26.47
N GLY A 133 2.34 -9.08 27.66
CA GLY A 133 1.74 -10.04 28.58
C GLY A 133 2.52 -11.33 28.86
N ARG A 134 3.43 -11.31 29.85
CA ARG A 134 3.49 -12.34 30.91
C ARG A 134 4.42 -11.97 32.08
N ALA A 135 3.86 -11.36 33.14
CA ALA A 135 4.20 -11.69 34.52
C ALA A 135 3.26 -10.95 35.48
N GLY A 136 2.12 -11.58 35.76
CA GLY A 136 1.43 -11.36 37.03
C GLY A 136 2.06 -12.23 38.11
N GLY A 137 2.02 -11.75 39.36
CA GLY A 137 1.91 -12.62 40.53
C GLY A 137 2.99 -12.50 41.59
N GLY A 138 2.65 -11.82 42.69
CA GLY A 138 2.93 -12.30 44.05
C GLY A 138 4.24 -11.87 44.71
N GLY A 139 4.11 -11.20 45.86
CA GLY A 139 5.18 -10.89 46.80
C GLY A 139 4.81 -9.76 47.72
#